data_AF-A0A101HXM6-F1
#
_entry.id   AF-A0A101HXM6-F1
#
_cell.length_a   1.000
_cell.length_b   1.000
_cell.length_c   1.000
_cell.angle_alpha   90.00
_cell.angle_beta   90.00
_cell.angle_gamma   90.00
#
_symmetry.space_group_name_H-M   'P 1'
#
loop_
_entity.id
_entity.type
_entity.pdbx_description
1 polymer ?
#
loop_
_entity_poly.entity_id
_entity_poly.type
_entity_poly.pdbx_seq_one_letter_code
_entity_poly.pdbx_strand_id
1 'polypeptide(L)'
;MGVYEEILDYVRQIPVIDTHEHLVHSEDLLVGRDDVLQEFLIHYLSSDLISSELDQEVLALARDSERDLVQRWELVEPYWEFCRHTGYGRALNDSVREIYGIDGIRGSTIEELGERFKEANKPGHMREVLKDLCNVELAIIDPWTGRFECDKNLFRRVWQSQNYIIPMPPEFDIVG
;
A
#
# COMPACT_ATOMS: atom_id res chain seq x y z
N MET A 1 -0.94 22.61 26.75
CA MET A 1 -0.14 21.77 25.85
C MET A 1 1.31 21.88 26.28
N GLY A 2 2.05 20.77 26.26
CA GLY A 2 3.50 20.82 26.41
C GLY A 2 4.16 21.24 25.10
N VAL A 3 5.47 21.49 25.16
CA VAL A 3 6.28 21.90 23.99
C VAL A 3 6.23 20.84 22.89
N TYR A 4 6.16 19.55 23.26
CA TYR A 4 6.04 18.46 22.30
C TYR A 4 4.75 18.56 21.47
N GLU A 5 3.61 18.75 22.13
CA GLU A 5 2.32 18.86 21.46
C GLU A 5 2.26 20.09 20.55
N GLU A 6 2.82 21.23 21.00
CA GLU A 6 2.89 22.45 20.19
C GLU A 6 3.69 22.25 18.89
N ILE A 7 4.87 21.63 18.99
CA ILE A 7 5.70 21.33 17.80
C ILE A 7 4.98 20.33 16.88
N LEU A 8 4.40 19.27 17.44
CA LEU A 8 3.71 18.24 16.65
C LEU A 8 2.51 18.82 15.91
N ASP A 9 1.71 19.66 16.56
CA ASP A 9 0.54 20.29 15.96
C ASP A 9 0.92 21.27 14.86
N TYR A 10 2.07 21.96 14.99
CA TYR A 10 2.61 22.79 13.93
C TYR A 10 3.09 21.93 12.74
N VAL A 11 3.89 20.89 13.00
CA VAL A 11 4.42 20.00 11.95
C VAL A 11 3.30 19.33 11.16
N ARG A 12 2.22 18.90 11.81
CA ARG A 12 1.05 18.29 11.16
C ARG A 12 0.35 19.20 10.14
N GLN A 13 0.49 20.52 10.28
CA GLN A 13 -0.11 21.49 9.35
C GLN A 13 0.76 21.73 8.10
N ILE A 14 2.04 21.32 8.12
CA ILE A 14 2.95 21.53 7.01
C ILE A 14 2.60 20.54 5.89
N PRO A 15 2.33 21.02 4.66
CA PRO A 15 2.10 20.13 3.52
C PRO A 15 3.33 19.26 3.23
N VAL A 16 3.09 17.98 2.96
CA VAL A 16 4.13 17.01 2.65
C VAL A 16 4.47 17.08 1.16
N ILE A 17 5.76 17.18 0.86
CA ILE A 17 6.29 16.92 -0.47
C ILE A 17 6.98 15.56 -0.41
N ASP A 18 6.31 14.56 -0.96
CA ASP A 18 6.86 13.21 -1.09
C ASP A 18 7.81 13.18 -2.29
N THR A 19 9.10 13.07 -1.99
CA THR A 19 10.15 13.19 -2.98
C THR A 19 10.38 11.91 -3.79
N HIS A 20 9.83 10.76 -3.38
CA HIS A 20 10.01 9.49 -4.09
C HIS A 20 8.98 8.43 -3.68
N GLU A 21 8.18 7.97 -4.64
CA GLU A 21 7.14 6.96 -4.41
C GLU A 21 6.97 6.05 -5.66
N HIS A 22 6.45 4.83 -5.47
CA HIS A 22 6.21 3.82 -6.49
C HIS A 22 4.72 3.56 -6.79
N LEU A 23 3.84 4.44 -6.32
CA LEU A 23 2.40 4.41 -6.64
C LEU A 23 2.12 4.39 -8.15
N VAL A 24 0.95 3.85 -8.49
CA VAL A 24 0.42 3.88 -9.87
C VAL A 24 0.24 5.33 -10.34
N HIS A 25 0.47 5.55 -11.64
CA HIS A 25 0.52 6.90 -12.21
C HIS A 25 -0.84 7.51 -12.54
N SER A 26 -1.93 6.75 -12.40
CA SER A 26 -3.32 7.20 -12.61
C SER A 26 -4.25 6.41 -11.70
N GLU A 27 -5.29 7.08 -11.17
CA GLU A 27 -6.32 6.43 -10.36
C GLU A 27 -7.14 5.40 -11.16
N ASP A 28 -7.19 5.52 -12.49
CA ASP A 28 -7.85 4.54 -13.36
C ASP A 28 -7.23 3.14 -13.22
N LEU A 29 -5.97 3.06 -12.79
CA LEU A 29 -5.25 1.79 -12.57
C LEU A 29 -5.60 1.12 -11.24
N LEU A 30 -6.39 1.77 -10.38
CA LEU A 30 -6.97 1.12 -9.20
C LEU A 30 -8.13 0.20 -9.58
N VAL A 31 -8.77 0.43 -10.73
CA VAL A 31 -9.93 -0.36 -11.16
C VAL A 31 -9.52 -1.81 -11.36
N GLY A 32 -10.15 -2.71 -10.60
CA GLY A 32 -9.86 -4.14 -10.62
C GLY A 32 -8.81 -4.60 -9.60
N ARG A 33 -8.22 -3.70 -8.81
CA ARG A 33 -7.41 -4.04 -7.63
C ARG A 33 -8.33 -4.16 -6.42
N ASP A 34 -9.18 -5.17 -6.36
CA ASP A 34 -10.21 -5.29 -5.32
C ASP A 34 -9.90 -6.28 -4.19
N ASP A 35 -8.74 -6.94 -4.23
CA ASP A 35 -8.33 -7.90 -3.20
C ASP A 35 -7.32 -7.31 -2.20
N VAL A 36 -7.75 -7.15 -0.95
CA VAL A 36 -6.93 -6.55 0.10
C VAL A 36 -5.69 -7.38 0.47
N LEU A 37 -5.77 -8.71 0.44
CA LEU A 37 -4.62 -9.56 0.78
C LEU A 37 -3.61 -9.59 -0.35
N GLN A 38 -4.05 -9.60 -1.61
CA GLN A 38 -3.15 -9.47 -2.75
C GLN A 38 -2.35 -8.16 -2.65
N GLU A 39 -3.02 -7.04 -2.31
CA GLU A 39 -2.36 -5.74 -2.13
C GLU A 39 -1.41 -5.74 -0.92
N PHE A 40 -1.89 -6.11 0.27
CA PHE A 40 -1.09 -5.98 1.49
C PHE A 40 0.08 -6.95 1.55
N LEU A 41 -0.05 -8.11 0.89
CA LEU A 41 0.98 -9.13 0.89
C LEU A 41 1.95 -8.97 -0.28
N ILE A 42 1.86 -7.98 -1.16
CA ILE A 42 2.73 -7.89 -2.36
C ILE A 42 4.20 -7.55 -2.03
N HIS A 43 4.44 -6.82 -0.93
CA HIS A 43 5.76 -6.30 -0.57
C HIS A 43 6.17 -6.68 0.85
N TYR A 44 6.54 -5.70 1.66
CA TYR A 44 7.35 -5.91 2.85
C TYR A 44 6.67 -6.69 3.98
N LEU A 45 5.34 -6.61 4.13
CA LEU A 45 4.64 -7.45 5.10
C LEU A 45 4.90 -8.93 4.82
N SER A 46 5.00 -9.35 3.55
CA SER A 46 5.31 -10.74 3.23
C SER A 46 6.69 -11.18 3.70
N SER A 47 7.67 -10.27 3.73
CA SER A 47 9.00 -10.54 4.29
C SER A 47 8.94 -10.78 5.78
N ASP A 48 8.12 -10.01 6.52
CA ASP A 48 7.91 -10.23 7.95
C ASP A 48 7.24 -11.58 8.21
N LEU A 49 6.21 -11.93 7.43
CA LEU A 49 5.50 -13.20 7.54
C LEU A 49 6.43 -14.38 7.29
N ILE A 50 7.22 -14.35 6.20
CA ILE A 50 8.22 -15.40 5.89
C ILE A 50 9.26 -15.49 7.03
N SER A 51 9.71 -14.36 7.56
CA SER A 51 10.67 -14.33 8.67
C SER A 51 10.08 -14.88 9.97
N SER A 52 8.75 -14.86 10.12
CA SER A 52 8.01 -15.53 11.20
C SER A 52 7.70 -17.00 10.92
N GLU A 53 8.37 -17.61 9.93
CA GLU A 53 8.25 -19.02 9.52
C GLU A 53 6.98 -19.34 8.69
N LEU A 54 6.34 -18.35 8.07
CA LEU A 54 5.31 -18.63 7.06
C LEU A 54 5.94 -19.24 5.82
N ASP A 55 5.44 -20.39 5.39
CA ASP A 55 5.89 -21.06 4.18
C ASP A 55 5.53 -20.28 2.91
N GLN A 56 6.42 -20.28 1.91
CA GLN A 56 6.22 -19.52 0.66
C GLN A 56 5.03 -20.04 -0.16
N GLU A 57 4.75 -21.33 -0.14
CA GLU A 57 3.59 -21.91 -0.81
C GLU A 57 2.29 -21.46 -0.13
N VAL A 58 2.29 -21.37 1.21
CA VAL A 58 1.15 -20.84 1.97
C VAL A 58 0.94 -19.35 1.70
N LEU A 59 2.01 -18.56 1.64
CA LEU A 59 1.93 -17.15 1.23
C LEU A 59 1.35 -16.99 -0.19
N ALA A 60 1.75 -17.85 -1.13
CA ALA A 60 1.21 -17.84 -2.48
C ALA A 60 -0.30 -18.14 -2.48
N LEU A 61 -0.76 -19.09 -1.67
CA LEU A 61 -2.19 -19.36 -1.48
C LEU A 61 -2.94 -18.17 -0.85
N ALA A 62 -2.32 -17.45 0.08
CA ALA A 62 -2.94 -16.27 0.70
C ALA A 62 -3.10 -15.09 -0.27
N ARG A 63 -2.28 -15.02 -1.33
CA ARG A 63 -2.36 -14.02 -2.40
C ARG A 63 -3.32 -14.39 -3.54
N ASP A 64 -3.82 -15.62 -3.56
CA ASP A 64 -4.70 -16.15 -4.62
C ASP A 64 -6.13 -15.61 -4.47
N SER A 65 -6.43 -14.50 -5.14
CA SER A 65 -7.72 -13.80 -5.06
C SER A 65 -8.92 -14.60 -5.56
N GLU A 66 -8.70 -15.72 -6.25
CA GLU A 66 -9.79 -16.64 -6.68
C GLU A 66 -10.37 -17.43 -5.49
N ARG A 67 -9.73 -17.37 -4.32
CA ARG A 67 -10.17 -18.05 -3.10
C ARG A 67 -10.85 -17.07 -2.13
N ASP A 68 -11.72 -17.63 -1.31
CA ASP A 68 -12.40 -16.91 -0.25
C ASP A 68 -11.42 -16.14 0.66
N LEU A 69 -11.76 -14.88 0.95
CA LEU A 69 -10.91 -13.96 1.71
C LEU A 69 -10.67 -14.45 3.14
N VAL A 70 -11.72 -14.95 3.81
CA VAL A 70 -11.64 -15.40 5.20
C VAL A 70 -10.77 -16.65 5.29
N GLN A 71 -10.96 -17.60 4.38
CA GLN A 71 -10.13 -18.82 4.32
C GLN A 71 -8.64 -18.51 4.08
N ARG A 72 -8.34 -17.51 3.24
CA ARG A 72 -6.95 -17.06 3.03
C ARG A 72 -6.39 -16.35 4.25
N TRP A 73 -7.19 -15.54 4.93
CA TRP A 73 -6.80 -14.87 6.16
C TRP A 73 -6.45 -15.85 7.27
N GLU A 74 -7.23 -16.93 7.44
CA GLU A 74 -6.95 -17.97 8.43
C GLU A 74 -5.55 -18.59 8.29
N LEU A 75 -5.00 -18.64 7.07
CA LEU A 75 -3.63 -19.12 6.82
C LEU A 75 -2.56 -18.16 7.34
N VAL A 76 -2.82 -16.85 7.29
CA VAL A 76 -1.84 -15.80 7.64
C VAL A 76 -2.02 -15.24 9.04
N GLU A 77 -3.22 -15.36 9.63
CA GLU A 77 -3.56 -14.76 10.93
C GLU A 77 -2.58 -15.13 12.07
N PRO A 78 -2.15 -16.39 12.24
CA PRO A 78 -1.18 -16.73 13.29
C PRO A 78 0.16 -15.99 13.14
N TYR A 79 0.58 -15.75 11.91
CA TYR A 79 1.82 -15.08 11.56
C TYR A 79 1.68 -13.56 11.66
N TRP A 80 0.52 -13.03 11.25
CA TRP A 80 0.15 -11.63 11.46
C TRP A 80 0.25 -11.22 12.93
N GLU A 81 -0.17 -12.06 13.88
CA GLU A 81 -0.08 -11.72 15.30
C GLU A 81 1.37 -11.51 15.79
N PHE A 82 2.36 -12.19 15.17
CA PHE A 82 3.78 -11.90 15.41
C PHE A 82 4.25 -10.63 14.70
N CYS A 83 3.72 -10.36 13.50
CA CYS A 83 4.17 -9.27 12.63
C CYS A 83 3.47 -7.93 12.86
N ARG A 84 2.28 -7.87 13.46
CA ARG A 84 1.45 -6.64 13.56
C ARG A 84 2.11 -5.49 14.32
N HIS A 85 3.15 -5.79 15.10
CA HIS A 85 3.92 -4.82 15.88
C HIS A 85 5.22 -4.37 15.17
N THR A 86 5.55 -4.97 14.03
CA THR A 86 6.66 -4.52 13.16
C THR A 86 6.34 -3.16 12.52
N GLY A 87 7.33 -2.55 11.85
CA GLY A 87 7.11 -1.30 11.14
C GLY A 87 6.01 -1.39 10.08
N TYR A 88 6.03 -2.43 9.24
CA TYR A 88 5.05 -2.63 8.17
C TYR A 88 3.69 -3.06 8.70
N GLY A 89 3.66 -3.96 9.70
CA GLY A 89 2.43 -4.36 10.36
C GLY A 89 1.71 -3.18 11.02
N ARG A 90 2.44 -2.31 11.73
CA ARG A 90 1.88 -1.09 12.31
C ARG A 90 1.39 -0.10 11.25
N ALA A 91 2.18 0.12 10.20
CA ALA A 91 1.79 1.02 9.12
C ALA A 91 0.47 0.58 8.48
N LEU A 92 0.32 -0.70 8.13
CA LEU A 92 -0.93 -1.23 7.58
C LEU A 92 -2.09 -1.12 8.57
N ASN A 93 -1.87 -1.44 9.84
CA ASN A 93 -2.91 -1.37 10.85
C ASN A 93 -3.40 0.08 11.09
N ASP A 94 -2.49 1.05 11.06
CA ASP A 94 -2.81 2.47 11.16
C ASP A 94 -3.53 2.95 9.87
N SER A 95 -3.06 2.56 8.68
CA SER A 95 -3.74 2.85 7.41
C SER A 95 -5.17 2.30 7.39
N VAL A 96 -5.40 1.09 7.88
CA VAL A 96 -6.74 0.49 7.93
C VAL A 96 -7.69 1.29 8.84
N ARG A 97 -7.18 1.77 9.96
CA ARG A 97 -7.94 2.61 10.89
C ARG A 97 -8.30 3.96 10.30
N GLU A 98 -7.32 4.65 9.71
CA GLU A 98 -7.51 6.02 9.23
C GLU A 98 -8.24 6.08 7.88
N ILE A 99 -8.00 5.14 6.96
CA ILE A 99 -8.60 5.13 5.62
C ILE A 99 -9.99 4.49 5.64
N TYR A 100 -10.15 3.34 6.32
CA TYR A 100 -11.40 2.57 6.26
C TYR A 100 -12.26 2.69 7.53
N GLY A 101 -11.74 3.30 8.59
CA GLY A 101 -12.46 3.44 9.87
C GLY A 101 -12.60 2.12 10.64
N ILE A 102 -11.77 1.12 10.32
CA ILE A 102 -11.84 -0.23 10.90
C ILE A 102 -10.81 -0.35 12.03
N ASP A 103 -11.23 -0.87 13.19
CA ASP A 103 -10.35 -1.06 14.36
C ASP A 103 -9.40 -2.26 14.18
N GLY A 104 -8.42 -2.06 13.30
CA GLY A 104 -7.31 -2.96 13.02
C GLY A 104 -7.65 -4.21 12.23
N ILE A 105 -6.59 -4.92 11.83
CA ILE A 105 -6.65 -6.15 11.01
C ILE A 105 -6.67 -7.38 11.92
N ARG A 106 -7.73 -8.18 11.82
CA ARG A 106 -7.96 -9.44 12.57
C ARG A 106 -9.10 -10.23 11.92
N GLY A 107 -9.28 -11.50 12.29
CA GLY A 107 -10.31 -12.36 11.71
C GLY A 107 -11.73 -11.79 11.82
N SER A 108 -12.03 -11.06 12.90
CA SER A 108 -13.35 -10.43 13.07
C SER A 108 -13.58 -9.19 12.20
N THR A 109 -12.53 -8.62 11.59
CA THR A 109 -12.62 -7.39 10.78
C THR A 109 -12.24 -7.59 9.31
N ILE A 110 -11.69 -8.75 8.94
CA ILE A 110 -11.14 -8.97 7.60
C ILE A 110 -12.19 -8.93 6.50
N GLU A 111 -13.40 -9.44 6.75
CA GLU A 111 -14.49 -9.41 5.77
C GLU A 111 -14.96 -7.98 5.51
N GLU A 112 -15.20 -7.19 6.56
CA GLU A 112 -15.54 -5.75 6.42
C GLU A 112 -14.41 -4.98 5.72
N LEU A 113 -13.15 -5.29 6.04
CA LEU A 113 -11.99 -4.65 5.40
C LEU A 113 -11.94 -4.96 3.90
N GLY A 114 -12.19 -6.21 3.50
CA GLY A 114 -12.25 -6.58 2.08
C GLY A 114 -13.30 -5.76 1.32
N GLU A 115 -14.51 -5.65 1.88
CA GLU A 115 -15.59 -4.88 1.26
C GLU A 115 -15.25 -3.37 1.17
N ARG A 116 -14.76 -2.76 2.25
CA ARG A 116 -14.36 -1.34 2.25
C ARG A 116 -13.23 -1.05 1.26
N PHE A 117 -12.24 -1.93 1.20
CA PHE A 117 -11.11 -1.82 0.27
C PHE A 117 -11.60 -1.85 -1.18
N LYS A 118 -12.45 -2.82 -1.52
CA LYS A 118 -13.06 -2.95 -2.83
C LYS A 118 -13.91 -1.74 -3.23
N GLU A 119 -14.71 -1.22 -2.31
CA GLU A 119 -15.52 -0.03 -2.55
C GLU A 119 -14.70 1.24 -2.75
N ALA A 120 -13.54 1.32 -2.09
CA ALA A 120 -12.64 2.46 -2.11
C ALA A 120 -11.81 2.53 -3.40
N ASN A 121 -11.32 1.40 -3.94
CA ASN A 121 -10.39 1.36 -5.08
C ASN A 121 -11.02 1.74 -6.43
N LYS A 122 -11.32 3.04 -6.58
CA LYS A 122 -11.86 3.68 -7.77
C LYS A 122 -11.36 5.13 -7.87
N PRO A 123 -11.56 5.81 -9.02
CA PRO A 123 -11.18 7.22 -9.17
C PRO A 123 -11.74 8.11 -8.05
N GLY A 124 -10.88 8.96 -7.50
CA GLY A 124 -11.11 9.78 -6.31
C GLY A 124 -10.36 9.31 -5.06
N HIS A 125 -10.04 8.01 -4.96
CA HIS A 125 -9.48 7.44 -3.73
C HIS A 125 -8.06 7.91 -3.42
N MET A 126 -7.15 7.94 -4.41
CA MET A 126 -5.79 8.43 -4.17
C MET A 126 -5.81 9.91 -3.82
N ARG A 127 -6.71 10.69 -4.44
CA ARG A 127 -6.89 12.10 -4.06
C ARG A 127 -7.33 12.23 -2.59
N GLU A 128 -8.34 11.49 -2.18
CA GLU A 128 -8.85 11.53 -0.79
C GLU A 128 -7.75 11.16 0.21
N VAL A 129 -7.02 10.06 -0.05
CA VAL A 129 -5.95 9.62 0.84
C VAL A 129 -4.76 10.60 0.81
N LEU A 130 -4.21 10.89 -0.36
CA LEU A 130 -2.98 11.70 -0.46
C LEU A 130 -3.22 13.16 -0.08
N LYS A 131 -4.29 13.79 -0.58
CA LYS A 131 -4.54 15.22 -0.36
C LYS A 131 -5.25 15.47 0.96
N ASP A 132 -6.40 14.81 1.15
CA ASP A 132 -7.32 15.20 2.21
C ASP A 132 -6.93 14.56 3.56
N LEU A 133 -6.50 13.30 3.56
CA LEU A 133 -6.07 12.60 4.77
C LEU A 133 -4.59 12.87 5.13
N CYS A 134 -3.69 12.74 4.16
CA CYS A 134 -2.23 12.80 4.41
C CYS A 134 -1.60 14.18 4.21
N ASN A 135 -2.33 15.18 3.69
CA ASN A 135 -1.82 16.52 3.39
C ASN A 135 -0.57 16.51 2.46
N VAL A 136 -0.51 15.57 1.51
CA VAL A 136 0.56 15.48 0.52
C VAL A 136 0.28 16.46 -0.61
N GLU A 137 0.99 17.58 -0.65
CA GLU A 137 0.84 18.58 -1.72
C GLU A 137 1.32 18.04 -3.07
N LEU A 138 2.40 17.24 -3.07
CA LEU A 138 2.96 16.65 -4.27
C LEU A 138 3.68 15.34 -3.95
N ALA A 139 3.46 14.32 -4.79
CA ALA A 139 4.28 13.11 -4.79
C ALA A 139 5.07 12.99 -6.10
N ILE A 140 6.35 12.66 -6.00
CA ILE A 140 7.22 12.38 -7.14
C ILE A 140 7.30 10.87 -7.33
N ILE A 141 6.68 10.38 -8.40
CA ILE A 141 6.54 8.94 -8.64
C ILE A 141 7.58 8.40 -9.61
N ASP A 142 7.95 7.14 -9.36
CA ASP A 142 8.76 6.25 -10.20
C ASP A 142 7.99 4.94 -10.41
N PRO A 143 7.04 4.87 -11.35
CA PRO A 143 6.18 3.70 -11.49
C PRO A 143 6.84 2.62 -12.36
N TRP A 144 8.17 2.49 -12.30
CA TRP A 144 8.99 1.44 -12.94
C TRP A 144 8.76 1.22 -14.44
N THR A 145 8.19 2.19 -15.13
CA THR A 145 7.84 2.10 -16.55
C THR A 145 8.57 3.17 -17.35
N GLY A 146 8.81 2.93 -18.65
CA GLY A 146 9.34 3.94 -19.57
C GLY A 146 8.32 5.01 -20.00
N ARG A 147 7.06 4.90 -19.53
CA ARG A 147 6.00 5.87 -19.81
C ARG A 147 6.30 7.21 -19.14
N PHE A 148 5.64 8.28 -19.57
CA PHE A 148 5.79 9.60 -18.95
C PHE A 148 4.45 10.18 -18.48
N GLU A 149 3.33 9.52 -18.81
CA GLU A 149 2.02 9.96 -18.35
C GLU A 149 1.90 9.79 -16.82
N CYS A 150 1.24 10.77 -16.20
CA CYS A 150 0.78 10.73 -14.81
C CYS A 150 -0.34 11.76 -14.62
N ASP A 151 -1.19 11.57 -13.61
CA ASP A 151 -2.10 12.61 -13.16
C ASP A 151 -1.31 13.80 -12.58
N LYS A 152 -1.27 14.91 -13.32
CA LYS A 152 -0.52 16.11 -12.94
C LYS A 152 -1.11 16.85 -11.73
N ASN A 153 -2.31 16.50 -11.29
CA ASN A 153 -2.90 17.05 -10.07
C ASN A 153 -2.37 16.37 -8.81
N LEU A 154 -1.93 15.11 -8.92
CA LEU A 154 -1.41 14.33 -7.81
C LEU A 154 0.12 14.22 -7.87
N PHE A 155 0.68 14.06 -9.07
CA PHE A 155 2.03 13.56 -9.27
C PHE A 155 2.93 14.45 -10.13
N ARG A 156 4.22 14.35 -9.87
CA ARG A 156 5.29 14.58 -10.85
C ARG A 156 6.05 13.27 -11.02
N ARG A 157 6.79 13.12 -12.11
CA ARG A 157 7.48 11.88 -12.42
C ARG A 157 8.99 12.09 -12.45
N VAL A 158 9.73 11.16 -11.88
CA VAL A 158 11.19 11.09 -12.04
C VAL A 158 11.54 10.30 -13.30
N TRP A 159 12.62 10.70 -13.97
CA TRP A 159 13.19 9.90 -15.05
C TRP A 159 14.17 8.87 -14.47
N GLN A 160 13.81 7.60 -14.56
CA GLN A 160 14.68 6.50 -14.16
C GLN A 160 15.42 5.94 -15.39
N SER A 161 16.73 6.16 -15.46
CA SER A 161 17.56 5.74 -16.59
C SER A 161 18.08 4.31 -16.49
N GLN A 162 17.63 3.55 -15.48
CA GLN A 162 18.16 2.22 -15.15
C GLN A 162 18.16 1.27 -16.36
N ASN A 163 17.07 1.24 -17.13
CA ASN A 163 16.93 0.37 -18.31
C ASN A 163 17.87 0.74 -19.49
N TYR A 164 18.54 1.90 -19.42
CA TYR A 164 19.52 2.36 -20.42
C TYR A 164 20.96 2.23 -19.93
N ILE A 165 21.17 2.01 -18.63
CA ILE A 165 22.50 1.90 -18.00
C ILE A 165 22.83 0.44 -17.71
N ILE A 166 21.85 -0.30 -17.20
CA ILE A 166 21.99 -1.71 -16.87
C ILE A 166 21.43 -2.53 -18.03
N PRO A 167 22.21 -3.42 -18.65
CA PRO A 167 21.69 -4.35 -19.65
C PRO A 167 20.76 -5.34 -18.94
N MET A 168 19.48 -5.00 -18.85
CA MET A 168 18.44 -5.86 -18.32
C MET A 168 17.88 -6.76 -19.44
N PRO A 169 17.56 -8.03 -19.15
CA PRO A 169 16.79 -8.86 -20.06
C PRO A 169 15.45 -8.18 -20.40
N PRO A 170 14.88 -8.35 -21.62
CA PRO A 170 13.60 -7.74 -22.02
C PRO A 170 12.40 -8.09 -21.13
N GLU A 171 12.55 -9.09 -20.27
CA GLU A 171 11.52 -9.72 -19.45
C GLU A 171 11.25 -8.97 -18.12
N PHE A 172 12.01 -7.91 -17.83
CA PHE A 172 11.96 -7.16 -16.56
C PHE A 172 11.26 -5.79 -16.68
N ASP A 173 10.28 -5.62 -17.58
CA ASP A 173 9.27 -4.58 -17.33
C ASP A 173 8.52 -5.03 -16.07
N ILE A 174 8.89 -4.48 -14.91
CA ILE A 174 8.30 -4.77 -13.60
C ILE A 174 6.91 -4.11 -13.56
N VAL A 175 5.99 -4.68 -14.32
CA VAL A 175 4.55 -4.53 -14.15
C VAL A 175 4.02 -5.97 -14.16
N GLY A 176 4.28 -6.66 -13.04
CA GLY A 176 3.54 -7.85 -12.64
C GLY A 176 2.34 -7.41 -11.82
#